data_AF-A0A1C3EAD2-F1
#
_entry.id   AF-A0A1C3EAD2-F1
#
_cell.length_a   1.000
_cell.length_b   1.000
_cell.length_c   1.000
_cell.angle_alpha   90.00
_cell.angle_beta   90.00
_cell.angle_gamma   90.00
#
_symmetry.space_group_name_H-M   'P 1'
#
loop_
_entity.id
_entity.type
_entity.pdbx_description
1 polymer ?
#
loop_
_entity_poly.entity_id
_entity_poly.type
_entity_poly.pdbx_seq_one_letter_code
_entity_poly.pdbx_strand_id
1 'polypeptide(L)'
;MNAQWDAVFEQWARWVHHGRMLPGGQSVLGKLIECQGVFGTRGRPGAPVDCMEAAVEASLAKLAKSNQQAATVFRHEYGALSSPGADTQLKRAHAISVSLPTYKRRLKLAREHVITELNSATSGDQKRKV
;
A
#
# COMPACT_ATOMS: atom_id res chain seq x y z
N MET A 1 -16.77 -9.10 -7.08
CA MET A 1 -15.56 -8.47 -7.65
C MET A 1 -15.73 -6.98 -7.48
N ASN A 2 -15.09 -6.38 -6.48
CA ASN A 2 -15.36 -5.00 -6.09
C ASN A 2 -14.38 -4.08 -6.82
N ALA A 3 -14.71 -3.71 -8.06
CA ALA A 3 -13.89 -2.88 -8.94
C ALA A 3 -13.40 -1.57 -8.27
N GLN A 4 -14.17 -1.06 -7.31
CA GLN A 4 -13.80 0.08 -6.48
C GLN A 4 -12.47 -0.12 -5.73
N TRP A 5 -12.23 -1.29 -5.14
CA TRP A 5 -11.01 -1.54 -4.36
C TRP A 5 -9.79 -1.70 -5.26
N ASP A 6 -9.96 -2.25 -6.47
CA ASP A 6 -8.86 -2.36 -7.42
C ASP A 6 -8.35 -0.97 -7.85
N ALA A 7 -9.25 0.00 -8.05
CA ALA A 7 -8.87 1.39 -8.33
C ALA A 7 -8.10 2.03 -7.16
N VAL A 8 -8.56 1.81 -5.92
CA VAL A 8 -7.87 2.30 -4.71
C VAL A 8 -6.47 1.71 -4.58
N PHE A 9 -6.31 0.41 -4.84
CA PHE A 9 -4.99 -0.24 -4.76
C PHE A 9 -4.06 0.18 -5.90
N GLU A 10 -4.58 0.42 -7.09
CA GLU A 10 -3.79 0.95 -8.20
C GLU A 10 -3.35 2.40 -7.93
N GLN A 11 -4.23 3.22 -7.35
CA GLN A 11 -3.89 4.57 -6.89
C GLN A 11 -2.84 4.55 -5.78
N TRP A 12 -2.98 3.65 -4.80
CA TRP A 12 -1.95 3.43 -3.77
C TRP A 12 -0.61 3.00 -4.39
N ALA A 13 -0.59 2.08 -5.35
CA ALA A 13 0.66 1.65 -5.97
C ALA A 13 1.35 2.79 -6.72
N ARG A 14 0.59 3.62 -7.43
CA ARG A 14 1.11 4.88 -8.00
C ARG A 14 1.64 5.79 -6.90
N TRP A 15 0.90 5.98 -5.81
CA TRP A 15 1.31 6.80 -4.67
C TRP A 15 2.62 6.29 -4.04
N VAL A 16 2.84 4.97 -3.93
CA VAL A 16 4.10 4.40 -3.43
C VAL A 16 5.28 4.76 -4.35
N HIS A 17 5.10 4.71 -5.68
CA HIS A 17 6.14 5.11 -6.64
C HIS A 17 6.43 6.61 -6.60
N HIS A 18 5.39 7.44 -6.52
CA HIS A 18 5.52 8.90 -6.44
C HIS A 18 6.00 9.37 -5.06
N GLY A 19 5.71 8.61 -4.00
CA GLY A 19 6.21 8.88 -2.65
C GLY A 19 7.71 8.62 -2.53
N ARG A 20 8.25 7.65 -3.30
CA ARG A 20 9.70 7.40 -3.39
C ARG A 20 10.48 8.47 -4.16
N MET A 21 9.82 9.20 -5.06
CA MET A 21 10.38 10.35 -5.78
C MET A 21 9.45 11.54 -5.63
N LEU A 22 9.69 12.32 -4.58
CA LEU A 22 9.17 13.68 -4.56
C LEU A 22 9.66 14.41 -5.82
N PRO A 23 8.82 15.25 -6.47
CA PRO A 23 9.29 16.04 -7.59
C PRO A 23 10.51 16.85 -7.13
N GLY A 24 11.67 16.58 -7.74
CA GLY A 24 12.98 17.11 -7.33
C GLY A 24 14.04 16.09 -6.85
N GLY A 25 13.78 14.78 -6.90
CA GLY A 25 14.82 13.75 -6.68
C GLY A 25 15.30 13.58 -5.23
N GLN A 26 14.59 14.16 -4.26
CA GLN A 26 14.88 14.01 -2.83
C GLN A 26 14.36 12.67 -2.30
N SER A 27 15.15 12.00 -1.45
CA SER A 27 14.74 10.75 -0.79
C SER A 27 13.62 11.00 0.22
N VAL A 28 12.81 9.97 0.50
CA VAL A 28 11.76 9.99 1.54
C VAL A 28 12.30 10.47 2.90
N LEU A 29 13.54 10.09 3.21
CA LEU A 29 14.21 10.50 4.44
C LEU A 29 14.62 11.99 4.39
N GLY A 30 15.08 12.47 3.23
CA GLY A 30 15.44 13.88 3.03
C GLY A 30 14.28 14.82 3.30
N LYS A 31 13.08 14.50 2.80
CA LYS A 31 11.88 15.28 3.14
C LYS A 31 11.27 14.99 4.49
N LEU A 32 11.47 13.81 5.11
CA LEU A 32 11.09 13.61 6.51
C LEU A 32 11.87 14.55 7.44
N ILE A 33 13.16 14.75 7.16
CA ILE A 33 14.02 15.69 7.88
C ILE A 33 13.60 17.13 7.58
N GLU A 34 13.37 17.48 6.31
CA GLU A 34 12.99 18.83 5.89
C GLU A 34 11.56 19.23 6.30
N CYS A 35 10.64 18.26 6.43
CA CYS A 35 9.23 18.48 6.79
C CYS A 35 8.87 18.05 8.22
N GLN A 36 9.85 17.84 9.12
CA GLN A 36 9.59 17.43 10.51
C GLN A 36 8.62 16.23 10.63
N GLY A 37 8.72 15.26 9.70
CA GLY A 37 7.96 14.01 9.77
C GLY A 37 6.59 13.94 9.06
N VAL A 38 6.17 14.93 8.25
CA VAL A 38 4.80 14.95 7.67
C VAL A 38 4.78 14.97 6.13
N PHE A 39 4.10 13.99 5.51
CA PHE A 39 4.01 13.81 4.05
C PHE A 39 2.64 14.22 3.47
N GLY A 40 2.40 15.51 3.23
CA GLY A 40 1.17 15.97 2.54
C GLY A 40 1.30 15.88 1.02
N THR A 41 0.53 15.00 0.36
CA THR A 41 0.38 15.07 -1.10
C THR A 41 -0.65 16.15 -1.42
N ARG A 42 -0.17 17.30 -1.90
CA ARG A 42 -0.91 18.53 -2.23
C ARG A 42 -1.57 19.22 -1.03
N GLY A 43 -0.84 20.16 -0.45
CA GLY A 43 -1.43 21.27 0.29
C GLY A 43 -1.14 21.23 1.78
N ARG A 44 -0.40 22.25 2.20
CA ARG A 44 -0.18 22.71 3.59
C ARG A 44 0.71 21.80 4.48
N PRO A 45 1.81 22.34 5.02
CA PRO A 45 2.58 21.65 6.06
C PRO A 45 1.73 21.51 7.32
N GLY A 46 1.65 20.30 7.90
CA GLY A 46 1.18 20.09 9.27
C GLY A 46 -0.15 19.35 9.49
N ALA A 47 -0.77 18.75 8.47
CA ALA A 47 -1.92 17.86 8.68
C ALA A 47 -1.48 16.39 8.74
N PRO A 48 -2.00 15.57 9.68
CA PRO A 48 -1.90 14.11 9.59
C PRO A 48 -2.37 13.67 8.21
N VAL A 49 -1.66 12.74 7.60
CA VAL A 49 -2.02 12.26 6.25
C VAL A 49 -3.23 11.34 6.39
N ASP A 50 -4.43 11.92 6.53
CA ASP A 50 -5.71 11.22 6.51
C ASP A 50 -6.10 10.84 5.07
N CYS A 51 -5.17 10.24 4.32
CA CYS A 51 -5.41 9.79 2.95
C CYS A 51 -5.58 8.26 2.90
N MET A 52 -6.47 7.81 2.02
CA MET A 52 -6.83 6.38 1.89
C MET A 52 -5.58 5.53 1.58
N GLU A 53 -4.64 6.05 0.79
CA GLU A 53 -3.39 5.39 0.42
C GLU A 53 -2.46 5.19 1.62
N ALA A 54 -2.38 6.17 2.53
CA ALA A 54 -1.63 6.05 3.76
C ALA A 54 -2.25 5.00 4.70
N ALA A 55 -3.58 4.89 4.72
CA ALA A 55 -4.29 3.84 5.45
C ALA A 55 -4.04 2.44 4.84
N VAL A 56 -3.98 2.33 3.50
CA VAL A 56 -3.55 1.10 2.81
C VAL A 56 -2.12 0.72 3.22
N GLU A 57 -1.17 1.65 3.20
CA GLU A 57 0.21 1.36 3.59
C GLU A 57 0.32 0.97 5.08
N ALA A 58 -0.42 1.64 5.96
CA ALA A 58 -0.43 1.32 7.38
C ALA A 58 -0.99 -0.08 7.66
N SER A 59 -2.08 -0.47 6.98
CA SER A 59 -2.64 -1.82 7.09
C SER A 59 -1.69 -2.89 6.53
N LEU A 60 -1.00 -2.61 5.42
CA LEU A 60 0.05 -3.50 4.90
C LEU A 60 1.26 -3.60 5.82
N ALA A 61 1.64 -2.52 6.50
CA ALA A 61 2.72 -2.52 7.49
C ALA A 61 2.35 -3.37 8.73
N LYS A 62 1.09 -3.32 9.17
CA LYS A 62 0.57 -4.23 10.21
C LYS A 62 0.60 -5.68 9.74
N LEU A 63 0.10 -5.95 8.52
CA LEU A 63 0.14 -7.29 7.93
C LEU A 63 1.57 -7.82 7.77
N ALA A 64 2.54 -6.95 7.47
CA ALA A 64 3.93 -7.37 7.33
C ALA A 64 4.53 -7.90 8.64
N LYS A 65 4.04 -7.45 9.80
CA LYS A 65 4.47 -7.96 11.12
C LYS A 65 4.02 -9.40 11.36
N SER A 66 2.84 -9.77 10.88
CA SER A 66 2.29 -11.14 11.06
C SER A 66 2.61 -12.06 9.88
N ASN A 67 2.58 -11.54 8.66
CA ASN A 67 2.81 -12.29 7.43
C ASN A 67 3.47 -11.40 6.35
N GLN A 68 4.79 -11.26 6.47
CA GLN A 68 5.62 -10.50 5.53
C GLN A 68 5.48 -10.98 4.07
N GLN A 69 5.30 -12.28 3.87
CA GLN A 69 5.18 -12.89 2.53
C GLN A 69 3.88 -12.47 1.83
N ALA A 70 2.76 -12.39 2.56
CA ALA A 70 1.50 -11.91 2.02
C ALA A 70 1.55 -10.42 1.64
N ALA A 71 2.17 -9.59 2.47
CA ALA A 71 2.38 -8.17 2.18
C ALA A 71 3.31 -7.96 0.96
N THR A 72 4.31 -8.82 0.78
CA THR A 72 5.22 -8.79 -0.38
C THR A 72 4.49 -9.16 -1.67
N VAL A 73 3.68 -10.22 -1.66
CA VAL A 73 2.82 -10.62 -2.78
C VAL A 73 1.90 -9.47 -3.21
N PHE A 74 1.26 -8.80 -2.25
CA PHE A 74 0.38 -7.66 -2.55
C PHE A 74 1.13 -6.51 -3.25
N ARG A 75 2.33 -6.18 -2.77
CA ARG A 75 3.17 -5.14 -3.38
C ARG A 75 3.60 -5.50 -4.80
N HIS A 76 3.92 -6.76 -5.08
CA HIS A 76 4.22 -7.21 -6.44
C HIS A 76 2.99 -7.21 -7.36
N GLU A 77 1.81 -7.54 -6.84
CA GLU A 77 0.60 -7.62 -7.65
C GLU A 77 0.17 -6.26 -8.21
N TYR A 78 0.16 -5.23 -7.37
CA TYR A 78 -0.21 -3.88 -7.79
C TYR A 78 0.97 -3.08 -8.34
N GLY A 79 2.15 -3.69 -8.38
CA GLY A 79 3.35 -3.10 -8.96
C GLY A 79 4.09 -2.12 -8.04
N ALA A 80 3.71 -1.99 -6.76
CA ALA A 80 4.46 -1.19 -5.78
C ALA A 80 5.90 -1.70 -5.56
N LEU A 81 6.15 -2.99 -5.83
CA LEU A 81 7.49 -3.54 -6.06
C LEU A 81 7.62 -3.91 -7.53
N SER A 82 8.64 -3.37 -8.19
CA SER A 82 8.90 -3.64 -9.60
C SER A 82 9.29 -5.11 -9.79
N SER A 83 8.59 -5.78 -10.70
CA SER A 83 8.97 -7.09 -11.24
C SER A 83 9.04 -6.95 -12.76
N PRO A 84 10.19 -6.48 -13.30
CA PRO A 84 10.34 -6.23 -14.73
C PRO A 84 10.06 -7.49 -15.54
N GLY A 85 9.21 -7.38 -16.56
CA GLY A 85 8.84 -8.49 -17.44
C GLY A 85 7.86 -9.53 -16.86
N ALA A 86 7.32 -9.28 -15.65
CA ALA A 86 6.34 -10.15 -15.00
C ALA A 86 4.89 -9.66 -15.20
N ASP A 87 4.40 -9.80 -16.43
CA ASP A 87 3.07 -9.32 -16.84
C ASP A 87 1.93 -10.22 -16.35
N THR A 88 2.25 -11.46 -15.93
CA THR A 88 1.27 -12.43 -15.45
C THR A 88 1.52 -12.79 -13.99
N GLN A 89 0.46 -13.16 -13.27
CA GLN A 89 0.56 -13.65 -11.89
C GLN A 89 1.51 -14.85 -11.76
N LEU A 90 1.59 -15.70 -12.79
CA LEU A 90 2.53 -16.82 -12.82
C LEU A 90 3.97 -16.33 -12.84
N LYS A 91 4.32 -15.39 -13.74
CA LYS A 91 5.65 -14.80 -13.79
C LYS A 91 6.02 -14.09 -12.48
N ARG A 92 5.07 -13.38 -11.87
CA ARG A 92 5.27 -12.72 -10.57
C ARG A 92 5.50 -13.73 -9.45
N ALA A 93 4.72 -14.81 -9.41
CA ALA A 93 4.90 -15.88 -8.44
C ALA A 93 6.29 -16.54 -8.57
N HIS A 94 6.75 -16.77 -9.80
CA HIS A 94 8.11 -17.25 -10.06
C HIS A 94 9.18 -16.25 -9.60
N ALA A 95 8.99 -14.95 -9.85
CA ALA A 95 9.94 -13.90 -9.45
C ALA A 95 10.17 -13.86 -7.93
N ILE A 96 9.14 -14.20 -7.14
CA ILE A 96 9.23 -14.30 -5.67
C ILE A 96 9.31 -15.75 -5.16
N SER A 97 9.67 -16.71 -6.01
CA SER A 97 9.91 -18.11 -5.66
C SER A 97 8.76 -18.80 -4.91
N VAL A 98 7.51 -18.55 -5.32
CA VAL A 98 6.31 -19.19 -4.75
C VAL A 98 5.45 -19.83 -5.82
N SER A 99 4.73 -20.89 -5.46
CA SER A 99 3.77 -21.52 -6.36
C SER A 99 2.57 -20.61 -6.63
N LEU A 100 2.01 -20.68 -7.85
CA LEU A 100 0.83 -19.88 -8.24
C LEU A 100 -0.37 -20.04 -7.28
N PRO A 101 -0.72 -21.25 -6.78
CA PRO A 101 -1.78 -21.40 -5.79
C PRO A 101 -1.47 -20.67 -4.48
N THR A 102 -0.21 -20.74 -4.02
CA THR A 102 0.24 -20.04 -2.81
C THR A 102 0.19 -18.53 -3.00
N TYR A 103 0.61 -18.05 -4.18
CA TYR A 103 0.52 -16.65 -4.56
C TYR A 103 -0.91 -16.14 -4.48
N LYS A 104 -1.86 -16.81 -5.14
CA LYS A 104 -3.28 -16.44 -5.13
C LYS A 104 -3.89 -16.46 -3.73
N ARG A 105 -3.57 -17.49 -2.93
CA ARG A 105 -4.04 -17.58 -1.54
C ARG A 105 -3.52 -16.42 -0.69
N ARG A 106 -2.23 -16.10 -0.79
CA ARG A 106 -1.61 -14.99 -0.06
C ARG A 106 -2.13 -13.63 -0.52
N LEU A 107 -2.34 -13.45 -1.82
CA LEU A 107 -2.92 -12.24 -2.38
C LEU A 107 -4.35 -12.02 -1.87
N LYS A 108 -5.17 -13.08 -1.87
CA LYS A 108 -6.54 -13.02 -1.34
C LYS A 108 -6.54 -12.63 0.14
N LEU A 109 -5.70 -13.28 0.96
CA LEU A 109 -5.55 -12.95 2.38
C LEU A 109 -5.16 -11.49 2.58
N ALA A 110 -4.15 -11.00 1.84
CA ALA A 110 -3.70 -9.63 1.95
C ALA A 110 -4.80 -8.62 1.57
N ARG A 111 -5.53 -8.87 0.48
CA ARG A 111 -6.67 -8.02 0.06
C ARG A 111 -7.77 -7.98 1.12
N GLU A 112 -8.15 -9.14 1.65
CA GLU A 112 -9.19 -9.23 2.69
C GLU A 112 -8.77 -8.47 3.95
N HIS A 113 -7.52 -8.64 4.40
CA HIS A 113 -7.02 -7.94 5.58
C HIS A 113 -7.06 -6.41 5.42
N VAL A 114 -6.56 -5.90 4.29
CA VAL A 114 -6.57 -4.46 4.00
C VAL A 114 -7.99 -3.91 3.94
N ILE A 115 -8.90 -4.59 3.25
CA ILE A 115 -10.31 -4.16 3.14
C ILE A 115 -10.99 -4.14 4.52
N THR A 116 -10.78 -5.18 5.33
CA THR A 116 -11.33 -5.26 6.69
C THR A 116 -10.80 -4.13 7.57
N GLU A 117 -9.49 -3.87 7.56
CA GLU A 117 -8.89 -2.77 8.32
C GLU A 117 -9.45 -1.41 7.88
N LEU A 118 -9.55 -1.15 6.57
CA LEU A 118 -10.06 0.11 6.05
C LEU A 118 -11.53 0.33 6.37
N ASN A 119 -12.37 -0.71 6.25
CA ASN A 119 -13.77 -0.63 6.66
C ASN A 119 -13.96 -0.41 8.16
N SER A 120 -13.05 -0.94 8.99
CA SER A 120 -13.06 -0.69 10.43
C SER A 120 -12.61 0.74 10.78
N ALA A 121 -11.65 1.27 10.03
CA ALA A 121 -11.15 2.64 10.20
C ALA A 121 -12.21 3.69 9.84
N THR A 122 -12.94 3.48 8.74
CA THR A 122 -14.05 4.37 8.35
C THR A 122 -15.22 4.31 9.34
N SER A 123 -15.45 3.15 9.98
CA SER A 123 -16.48 3.02 11.03
C SER A 123 -16.06 3.63 12.38
N GLY A 124 -14.75 3.69 12.66
CA GLY A 124 -14.20 4.22 13.91
C GLY A 124 -14.13 5.76 13.97
N ASP A 125 -14.01 6.43 12.82
CA ASP A 125 -13.94 7.89 12.74
C ASP A 125 -15.25 8.58 13.18
N GLN A 126 -16.39 7.91 13.02
CA GLN A 126 -17.71 8.39 13.45
C GLN A 126 -17.86 8.48 14.99
N LYS A 127 -17.03 7.78 15.78
CA LYS A 127 -17.15 7.71 17.25
C LYS A 127 -16.21 8.65 18.02
N ARG A 128 -15.30 9.37 17.36
CA ARG A 128 -14.34 10.28 18.03
C ARG A 128 -14.75 11.75 18.02
N LYS A 129 -16.02 12.04 17.67
CA LYS A 129 -16.64 13.37 17.80
C LYS A 129 -17.73 13.33 18.88
N VAL A 130 -17.34 13.17 20.14
CA VAL A 130 -18.21 13.45 21.31
C VAL A 130 -17.36 14.17 22.35
#